data_AF-A0A7S1DCM3-F1
#
_entry.id   AF-A0A7S1DCM3-F1
#
_cell.length_a   1.000
_cell.length_b   1.000
_cell.length_c   1.000
_cell.angle_alpha   90.00
_cell.angle_beta   90.00
_cell.angle_gamma   90.00
#
_symmetry.space_group_name_H-M   'P 1'
#
loop_
_entity.id
_entity.type
_entity.pdbx_description
1 polymer ?
#
loop_
_entity_poly.entity_id
_entity_poly.type
_entity_poly.pdbx_seq_one_letter_code
_entity_poly.pdbx_strand_id
1 'polypeptide(L)'
;SSVPLVVMNAFKDNKVWRDNYPGFYKGIRYCFAFTFLYLRWYLYMPRKYNYLRLQVFTTLTAKAWYVKAYFGVGSFSAALIALLQLYWGSLIVKGLVKSIMPSKPKKKEE
;
A
#
# COMPACT_ATOMS: atom_id res chain seq x y z
N SER A 1 10.26 -1.05 -4.12
CA SER A 1 8.92 -1.46 -4.63
C SER A 1 8.97 -2.31 -5.89
N SER A 2 10.12 -2.42 -6.55
CA SER A 2 10.22 -2.84 -7.96
C SER A 2 10.15 -4.36 -8.15
N VAL A 3 10.71 -5.14 -7.24
CA VAL A 3 10.84 -6.61 -7.40
C VAL A 3 9.48 -7.32 -7.50
N PRO A 4 8.49 -7.09 -6.61
CA PRO A 4 7.22 -7.81 -6.68
C PRO A 4 6.33 -7.35 -7.83
N LEU A 5 6.42 -6.06 -8.19
CA LEU A 5 5.73 -5.47 -9.34
C LEU A 5 6.25 -6.03 -10.66
N VAL A 6 7.57 -6.22 -10.78
CA VAL A 6 8.20 -6.86 -11.94
C VAL A 6 7.76 -8.32 -12.05
N VAL A 7 7.73 -9.07 -10.95
CA VAL A 7 7.23 -10.46 -10.96
C VAL A 7 5.75 -10.50 -11.35
N MET A 8 4.91 -9.63 -10.76
CA MET A 8 3.50 -9.54 -11.13
C MET A 8 3.28 -9.18 -12.61
N ASN A 9 4.08 -8.26 -13.15
CA ASN A 9 4.02 -7.87 -14.55
C ASN A 9 4.52 -8.98 -15.48
N ALA A 10 5.59 -9.70 -15.14
CA ALA A 10 6.09 -10.84 -15.91
C ALA A 10 5.03 -11.95 -16.05
N PHE A 11 4.30 -12.27 -14.98
CA PHE A 11 3.14 -13.18 -15.04
C PHE A 11 1.91 -12.56 -15.74
N LYS A 12 1.85 -11.23 -15.86
CA LYS A 12 0.80 -10.53 -16.58
C LYS A 12 1.02 -10.60 -18.09
N ASP A 13 2.28 -10.49 -18.50
CA ASP A 13 2.75 -10.47 -19.89
C ASP A 13 2.83 -11.88 -20.49
N ASN A 14 3.14 -12.90 -19.68
CA ASN A 14 3.20 -14.28 -20.14
C ASN A 14 2.00 -15.12 -19.64
N LYS A 15 0.92 -15.18 -20.44
CA LYS A 15 -0.33 -15.88 -20.08
C LYS A 15 -0.13 -17.40 -19.85
N VAL A 16 0.79 -18.04 -20.60
CA VAL A 16 1.08 -19.48 -20.50
C VAL A 16 1.53 -19.86 -19.08
N TRP A 17 2.30 -19.01 -18.42
CA TRP A 17 2.80 -19.25 -17.07
C TRP A 17 1.73 -19.10 -16.00
N ARG A 18 0.73 -18.25 -16.26
CA ARG A 18 -0.40 -18.04 -15.35
C ARG A 18 -1.37 -19.22 -15.39
N ASP A 19 -1.61 -19.75 -16.59
CA ASP A 19 -2.55 -20.84 -16.81
C ASP A 19 -1.98 -22.20 -16.34
N ASN A 20 -0.66 -22.39 -16.47
CA ASN A 20 0.01 -23.60 -15.99
C ASN A 20 0.26 -23.63 -14.47
N TYR A 21 0.40 -22.47 -13.81
CA TYR A 21 0.67 -22.39 -12.36
C TYR A 21 -0.21 -21.37 -11.62
N PRO A 22 -1.55 -21.56 -11.63
CA PRO A 22 -2.49 -20.62 -11.01
C PRO A 22 -2.33 -20.52 -9.49
N GLY A 23 -1.93 -21.62 -8.82
CA GLY A 23 -1.64 -21.65 -7.39
C GLY A 23 -0.41 -20.83 -7.00
N PHE A 24 0.68 -20.95 -7.77
CA PHE A 24 1.92 -20.21 -7.53
C PHE A 24 1.73 -18.70 -7.76
N TYR A 25 0.97 -18.34 -8.80
CA TYR A 25 0.61 -16.95 -9.07
C TYR A 25 -0.21 -16.31 -7.94
N LYS A 26 -1.21 -17.04 -7.40
CA LYS A 26 -1.97 -16.60 -6.22
C LYS A 26 -1.07 -16.49 -4.99
N GLY A 27 -0.23 -17.50 -4.73
CA GLY A 27 0.72 -17.51 -3.61
C GLY A 27 1.65 -16.30 -3.60
N ILE A 28 2.25 -15.95 -4.75
CA ILE A 28 3.11 -14.76 -4.87
C ILE A 28 2.33 -13.48 -4.60
N ARG A 29 1.09 -13.35 -5.10
CA ARG A 29 0.24 -12.19 -4.81
C ARG A 29 -0.09 -12.08 -3.32
N TYR A 30 -0.39 -13.18 -2.66
CA TYR A 30 -0.64 -13.21 -1.22
C TYR A 30 0.61 -12.82 -0.43
N CYS A 31 1.76 -13.45 -0.71
CA CYS A 31 3.04 -13.12 -0.07
C CYS A 31 3.41 -11.64 -0.25
N PHE A 32 3.24 -11.10 -1.47
CA PHE A 32 3.46 -9.69 -1.72
C PHE A 32 2.51 -8.81 -0.91
N ALA A 33 1.21 -9.11 -0.92
CA ALA A 33 0.22 -8.34 -0.20
C ALA A 33 0.48 -8.33 1.31
N PHE A 34 0.79 -9.49 1.90
CA PHE A 34 1.16 -9.61 3.32
C PHE A 34 2.46 -8.87 3.64
N THR A 35 3.51 -9.05 2.83
CA THR A 35 4.79 -8.34 3.04
C THR A 35 4.60 -6.83 2.93
N PHE A 36 3.82 -6.37 1.96
CA PHE A 36 3.50 -4.96 1.77
C PHE A 36 2.73 -4.41 2.97
N LEU A 37 1.66 -5.09 3.41
CA LEU A 37 0.89 -4.70 4.60
C LEU A 37 1.74 -4.68 5.86
N TYR A 38 2.58 -5.69 6.08
CA TYR A 38 3.45 -5.76 7.25
C TYR A 38 4.45 -4.62 7.29
N LEU A 39 5.23 -4.44 6.21
CA LEU A 39 6.22 -3.35 6.14
C LEU A 39 5.57 -1.97 6.26
N ARG A 40 4.39 -1.76 5.67
CA ARG A 40 3.74 -0.45 5.63
C ARG A 40 2.97 -0.14 6.93
N TRP A 41 2.25 -1.12 7.47
CA TRP A 41 1.38 -0.93 8.62
C TRP A 41 2.12 -1.11 9.94
N TYR A 42 2.98 -2.13 10.04
CA TYR A 42 3.64 -2.43 11.30
C TYR A 42 4.94 -1.64 11.48
N LEU A 43 5.76 -1.53 10.44
CA LEU A 43 7.06 -0.85 10.52
C LEU A 43 6.97 0.64 10.19
N TYR A 44 6.26 1.00 9.12
CA TYR A 44 6.29 2.36 8.59
C TYR A 44 5.32 3.32 9.27
N MET A 45 4.09 2.90 9.60
CA MET A 45 3.11 3.77 10.28
C MET A 45 3.55 4.33 11.63
N PRO A 46 4.06 3.54 12.60
CA PRO A 46 4.48 4.10 13.89
C PRO A 46 5.65 5.07 13.73
N ARG A 47 6.61 4.76 12.86
CA ARG A 47 7.72 5.68 12.53
C ARG A 47 7.20 6.98 11.92
N LYS A 48 6.23 6.90 11.01
CA LYS A 48 5.64 8.07 10.36
C LYS A 48 4.82 8.92 11.32
N TYR A 49 4.08 8.28 12.24
CA TYR A 49 3.33 8.98 13.29
C TYR A 49 4.28 9.80 14.18
N ASN A 50 5.37 9.20 14.65
CA ASN A 50 6.38 9.89 15.44
C ASN A 50 7.03 11.05 14.66
N TYR A 51 7.33 10.84 13.37
CA TYR A 51 7.91 11.87 12.52
C TYR A 51 6.95 13.06 12.30
N LEU A 52 5.69 12.80 11.99
CA LEU A 52 4.66 13.85 11.83
C LEU A 52 4.44 14.60 13.14
N ARG A 53 4.36 13.90 14.27
CA ARG A 53 4.23 14.53 15.59
C ARG A 53 5.38 15.49 15.87
N LEU A 54 6.62 15.09 15.58
CA LEU A 54 7.81 15.92 15.77
C LEU A 54 7.81 17.14 14.84
N GLN A 55 7.45 16.95 13.57
CA GLN A 55 7.36 18.05 12.61
C GLN A 55 6.28 19.07 12.98
N VAL A 56 5.10 18.61 13.39
CA VAL A 56 4.00 19.49 13.83
C VAL A 56 4.42 20.28 15.06
N PHE A 57 5.01 19.62 16.06
CA PHE A 57 5.51 20.30 17.26
C PHE A 57 6.55 21.38 16.91
N THR A 58 7.52 21.04 16.06
CA THR A 58 8.57 21.97 15.60
C THR A 58 7.98 23.16 14.83
N THR A 59 6.95 22.92 14.02
CA THR A 59 6.25 23.98 13.26
C THR A 59 5.52 24.95 14.19
N LEU A 60 4.94 24.45 15.29
CA LEU A 60 4.24 25.28 16.27
C LEU A 60 5.19 26.09 17.16
N THR A 61 6.36 25.53 17.51
CA THR A 61 7.31 26.18 18.42
C THR A 61 8.37 27.05 17.74
N ALA A 62 8.59 26.90 16.43
CA ALA A 62 9.58 27.69 15.71
C ALA A 62 9.22 29.20 15.72
N LYS A 63 10.19 30.08 16.01
CA LYS A 63 10.00 31.54 15.92
C LYS A 63 10.16 32.06 14.48
N ALA A 64 11.07 31.45 13.72
CA ALA A 64 11.36 31.82 12.35
C ALA A 64 10.26 31.34 11.37
N TRP A 65 9.74 32.26 10.55
CA TRP A 65 8.66 31.97 9.61
C TRP A 65 9.06 30.96 8.50
N TYR A 66 10.31 31.01 8.03
CA TYR A 66 10.82 30.11 6.99
C TYR A 66 10.87 28.65 7.48
N VAL A 67 11.18 28.44 8.75
CA VAL A 67 11.15 27.11 9.40
C VAL A 67 9.71 26.59 9.44
N LYS A 68 8.74 27.44 9.80
CA LYS A 68 7.32 27.06 9.79
C LYS A 68 6.84 26.67 8.40
N ALA A 69 7.20 27.45 7.38
CA ALA A 69 6.82 27.17 6.01
C ALA A 69 7.41 25.84 5.52
N TYR A 70 8.72 25.63 5.73
CA TYR A 70 9.40 24.40 5.30
C TYR A 70 8.81 23.14 5.96
N PHE A 71 8.68 23.14 7.29
CA PHE A 71 8.12 21.99 8.01
C PHE A 71 6.60 21.85 7.82
N GLY A 72 5.89 22.94 7.59
CA GLY A 72 4.45 22.93 7.25
C GLY A 72 4.18 22.25 5.92
N VAL A 73 4.91 22.63 4.86
CA VAL A 73 4.82 21.97 3.55
C VAL A 73 5.25 20.51 3.66
N GLY A 74 6.35 20.22 4.36
CA GLY A 74 6.81 18.85 4.59
C GLY A 74 5.77 17.98 5.30
N SER A 75 5.11 18.52 6.34
CA SER A 75 4.05 17.83 7.09
C SER A 75 2.83 17.56 6.21
N PHE A 76 2.43 18.54 5.39
CA PHE A 76 1.32 18.40 4.46
C PHE A 76 1.59 17.33 3.39
N SER A 77 2.76 17.37 2.75
CA SER A 77 3.18 16.34 1.79
C SER A 77 3.26 14.97 2.44
N ALA A 78 3.79 14.87 3.66
CA ALA A 78 3.85 13.62 4.41
C ALA A 78 2.44 13.09 4.74
N ALA A 79 1.48 13.95 5.08
CA ALA A 79 0.09 13.56 5.31
C ALA A 79 -0.58 13.04 4.03
N LEU A 80 -0.42 13.72 2.89
CA LEU A 80 -0.92 13.26 1.59
C LEU A 80 -0.37 11.88 1.23
N ILE A 81 0.93 11.67 1.42
CA ILE A 81 1.56 10.35 1.19
C ILE A 81 0.97 9.30 2.15
N ALA A 82 0.55 9.68 3.37
CA ALA A 82 -0.06 8.74 4.31
C ALA A 82 -1.44 8.29 3.83
N LEU A 83 -2.27 9.25 3.41
CA LEU A 83 -3.59 8.99 2.83
C LEU A 83 -3.48 8.11 1.58
N LEU A 84 -2.52 8.40 0.70
CA LEU A 84 -2.28 7.60 -0.48
C LEU A 84 -1.91 6.16 -0.10
N GLN A 85 -1.05 5.96 0.90
CA GLN A 85 -0.70 4.62 1.38
C GLN A 85 -1.90 3.86 1.98
N LEU A 86 -2.79 4.54 2.68
CA LEU A 86 -4.05 3.95 3.17
C LEU A 86 -4.96 3.55 2.01
N TYR A 87 -5.05 4.39 0.97
CA TYR A 87 -5.80 4.08 -0.24
C TYR A 87 -5.27 2.82 -0.95
N TRP A 88 -3.96 2.74 -1.20
CA TRP A 88 -3.34 1.54 -1.79
C TRP A 88 -3.49 0.31 -0.91
N GLY A 89 -3.34 0.46 0.41
CA GLY A 89 -3.59 -0.62 1.37
C GLY A 89 -5.02 -1.15 1.26
N SER A 90 -6.01 -0.25 1.17
CA SER A 90 -7.41 -0.63 1.02
C SER A 90 -7.70 -1.40 -0.27
N LEU A 91 -7.02 -1.04 -1.39
CA LEU A 91 -7.13 -1.77 -2.66
C LEU A 91 -6.57 -3.19 -2.54
N ILE A 92 -5.43 -3.36 -1.86
CA ILE A 92 -4.82 -4.66 -1.62
C ILE A 92 -5.74 -5.52 -0.75
N VAL A 93 -6.27 -4.97 0.35
CA VAL A 93 -7.21 -5.68 1.23
C VAL A 93 -8.48 -6.07 0.48
N LYS A 94 -9.07 -5.17 -0.31
CA LYS A 94 -10.24 -5.50 -1.15
C LYS A 94 -9.92 -6.61 -2.16
N GLY A 95 -8.73 -6.57 -2.77
CA GLY A 95 -8.25 -7.62 -3.68
C GLY A 95 -8.08 -8.98 -2.99
N LEU A 96 -7.53 -8.98 -1.77
CA LEU A 96 -7.40 -10.19 -0.94
C LEU A 96 -8.76 -10.76 -0.55
N VAL A 97 -9.65 -9.92 -0.02
CA VAL A 97 -11.00 -10.32 0.40
C VAL A 97 -11.78 -10.90 -0.78
N LYS A 98 -11.73 -10.27 -1.96
CA LYS A 98 -12.38 -10.80 -3.17
C LYS A 98 -11.77 -12.12 -3.66
N SER A 99 -10.49 -12.36 -3.38
CA SER A 99 -9.82 -13.61 -3.75
C SER A 99 -10.10 -14.75 -2.76
N ILE A 100 -10.48 -14.42 -1.52
CA ILE A 100 -10.80 -15.39 -0.45
C ILE A 100 -12.31 -15.67 -0.39
N MET A 101 -13.16 -14.64 -0.55
CA MET A 101 -14.60 -14.85 -0.66
C MET A 101 -14.92 -15.47 -2.03
N PRO A 102 -15.52 -16.67 -2.07
CA PRO A 102 -16.03 -17.21 -3.32
C PRO A 102 -17.10 -16.25 -3.84
N SER A 103 -16.91 -15.76 -5.07
CA SER A 103 -17.94 -15.03 -5.79
C SER A 103 -19.23 -15.86 -5.76
N LYS A 104 -20.34 -15.25 -5.32
CA LYS A 104 -21.68 -15.86 -5.43
C LYS A 104 -21.82 -16.44 -6.84
N PRO A 105 -22.29 -17.69 -6.99
CA PRO A 105 -22.47 -18.29 -8.30
C PRO A 105 -23.36 -17.36 -9.13
N LYS A 106 -22.85 -16.92 -10.29
CA LYS A 106 -23.69 -16.27 -11.30
C LYS A 106 -24.82 -17.26 -11.58
N LYS A 107 -26.04 -16.89 -11.22
CA LYS A 107 -27.25 -17.58 -11.68
C LYS A 107 -27.15 -17.63 -13.20
N LYS A 108 -27.11 -18.84 -13.77
CA LYS A 108 -27.35 -19.02 -15.21
C LYS A 108 -28.77 -18.52 -15.45
N GLU A 109 -28.90 -17.43 -16.18
CA GLU A 109 -30.16 -17.08 -16.83
C GLU A 109 -30.25 -18.04 -18.02
N GLU A 110 -31.17 -19.00 -17.92
CA GLU A 110 -31.68 -19.82 -19.02
C GLU A 110 -32.81 -19.07 -19.73
#